data_AF-A0A542K8U7-F1
#
_entry.id   AF-A0A542K8U7-F1
#
_cell.length_a   1.000
_cell.length_b   1.000
_cell.length_c   1.000
_cell.angle_alpha   90.00
_cell.angle_beta   90.00
_cell.angle_gamma   90.00
#
_symmetry.space_group_name_H-M   'P 1'
#
loop_
_entity.id
_entity.type
_entity.pdbx_description
1 polymer ?
#
loop_
_entity_poly.entity_id
_entity_poly.type
_entity_poly.pdbx_seq_one_letter_code
_entity_poly.pdbx_strand_id
1 'polypeptide(L)'
;MLQSFGKGTLPPPPATATLAIELGEVEPGRTVFELTPAEWHYNALGTVHGGVLATLADNALGAAVYSRLPAGTGYTTQGVNVTFLRPVTVDTGRIRCEGTALHIGRRTAYATATITDLTGRLLAHATTSCQIFPIGGHQLARISQHAARGTDPTA
;
A
#
# COMPACT_ATOMS: atom_id res chain seq x y z
N MET A 1 9.75 11.01 1.66
CA MET A 1 9.14 10.05 2.61
C MET A 1 9.03 8.66 1.99
N LEU A 2 8.24 8.43 0.92
CA LEU A 2 8.13 7.10 0.29
C LEU A 2 9.48 6.49 -0.09
N GLN A 3 10.34 7.25 -0.77
CA GLN A 3 11.69 6.80 -1.12
C GLN A 3 12.56 6.49 0.12
N SER A 4 12.28 7.13 1.26
CA SER A 4 12.99 6.86 2.51
C SER A 4 12.59 5.50 3.10
N PHE A 5 11.31 5.13 3.01
CA PHE A 5 10.83 3.79 3.37
C PHE A 5 11.43 2.72 2.45
N GLY A 6 11.40 2.92 1.13
CA GLY A 6 11.95 1.94 0.18
C GLY A 6 13.46 1.74 0.31
N LYS A 7 14.20 2.77 0.78
CA LYS A 7 15.64 2.68 1.06
C LYS A 7 15.97 2.23 2.50
N GLY A 8 14.97 1.98 3.34
CA GLY A 8 15.16 1.61 4.75
C GLY A 8 15.77 2.72 5.62
N THR A 9 15.77 3.98 5.17
CA THR A 9 16.23 5.11 5.99
C THR A 9 15.17 5.60 6.98
N LEU A 10 13.92 5.18 6.77
CA LEU A 10 12.85 5.23 7.76
C LEU A 10 12.28 3.81 7.96
N PRO A 11 11.86 3.45 9.18
CA PRO A 11 11.16 2.19 9.41
C PRO A 11 9.87 2.15 8.57
N PRO A 12 9.47 0.98 8.06
CA PRO A 12 8.20 0.85 7.35
C PRO A 12 7.03 1.20 8.28
N PRO A 13 5.90 1.67 7.74
CA PRO A 13 4.67 1.81 8.52
C PRO A 13 4.32 0.50 9.27
N PRO A 14 3.84 0.57 10.53
CA PRO A 14 3.52 -0.62 11.31
C PRO A 14 2.60 -1.61 10.59
N ALA A 15 1.55 -1.13 9.92
CA ALA A 15 0.62 -1.99 9.19
C ALA A 15 1.30 -2.80 8.08
N THR A 16 2.23 -2.20 7.33
CA THR A 16 3.01 -2.92 6.31
C THR A 16 4.02 -3.88 6.92
N ALA A 17 4.63 -3.51 8.05
CA ALA A 17 5.55 -4.39 8.77
C ALA A 17 4.83 -5.63 9.33
N THR A 18 3.67 -5.44 9.96
CA THR A 18 2.83 -6.53 10.49
C THR A 18 2.42 -7.54 9.43
N LEU A 19 2.26 -7.10 8.18
CA LEU A 19 1.89 -7.96 7.05
C LEU A 19 3.07 -8.32 6.14
N ALA A 20 4.31 -8.04 6.53
CA ALA A 20 5.51 -8.26 5.71
C ALA A 20 5.38 -7.74 4.26
N ILE A 21 4.72 -6.58 4.10
CA ILE A 21 4.55 -5.89 2.83
C ILE A 21 5.77 -4.99 2.60
N GLU A 22 6.43 -5.17 1.46
CA GLU A 22 7.64 -4.45 1.10
C GLU A 22 7.33 -3.38 0.05
N LEU A 23 7.85 -2.16 0.24
CA LEU A 23 7.81 -1.13 -0.81
C LEU A 23 8.96 -1.37 -1.78
N GLY A 24 8.63 -1.59 -3.06
CA GLY A 24 9.59 -1.73 -4.15
C GLY A 24 9.82 -0.39 -4.86
N GLU A 25 9.29 -0.29 -6.08
CA GLU A 25 9.48 0.88 -6.95
C GLU A 25 8.60 2.06 -6.55
N VAL A 26 9.16 3.27 -6.65
CA VAL A 26 8.45 4.53 -6.43
C VAL A 26 8.77 5.50 -7.55
N GLU A 27 7.76 5.84 -8.33
CA GLU A 27 7.80 6.82 -9.40
C GLU A 27 6.62 7.81 -9.23
N PRO A 28 6.70 9.03 -9.79
CA PRO A 28 5.58 9.97 -9.74
C PRO A 28 4.32 9.39 -10.39
N GLY A 29 3.33 9.02 -9.57
CA GLY A 29 2.06 8.46 -9.99
C GLY A 29 2.02 6.95 -10.11
N ARG A 30 3.13 6.26 -9.84
CA ARG A 30 3.23 4.80 -9.94
C ARG A 30 4.05 4.25 -8.78
N THR A 31 3.52 3.27 -8.07
CA THR A 31 4.24 2.61 -6.97
C THR A 31 4.00 1.13 -6.97
N VAL A 32 5.01 0.39 -6.53
CA VAL A 32 4.97 -1.07 -6.48
C VAL A 32 5.22 -1.52 -5.06
N PHE A 33 4.37 -2.42 -4.58
CA PHE A 33 4.57 -3.15 -3.35
C PHE A 33 4.65 -4.64 -3.63
N GLU A 34 5.38 -5.37 -2.80
CA GLU A 34 5.55 -6.81 -2.91
C GLU A 34 5.14 -7.49 -1.59
N LEU A 35 4.67 -8.73 -1.72
CA LEU A 35 4.34 -9.59 -0.60
C LEU A 35 4.79 -11.01 -0.94
N THR A 36 5.43 -11.70 -0.01
CA THR A 36 5.62 -13.15 -0.12
C THR A 36 4.58 -13.82 0.79
N PRO A 37 3.57 -14.52 0.23
CA PRO A 37 2.57 -15.22 1.02
C PRO A 37 3.20 -16.17 2.03
N ALA A 38 2.60 -16.22 3.21
CA ALA A 38 3.01 -17.08 4.33
C ALA A 38 1.75 -17.59 5.01
N GLU A 39 1.81 -18.72 5.70
CA GLU A 39 0.61 -19.36 6.28
C GLU A 39 -0.14 -18.45 7.27
N TRP A 40 0.56 -17.57 7.99
CA TRP A 40 -0.07 -16.62 8.91
C TRP A 40 -0.87 -15.51 8.20
N HIS A 41 -0.78 -15.40 6.87
CA HIS A 41 -1.66 -14.57 6.05
C HIS A 41 -2.98 -15.26 5.66
N TYR A 42 -3.14 -16.53 5.96
CA TYR A 42 -4.27 -17.31 5.45
C TYR A 42 -5.57 -17.01 6.19
N ASN A 43 -6.67 -17.21 5.47
CA ASN A 43 -8.00 -17.34 6.03
C ASN A 43 -8.30 -18.81 6.39
N ALA A 44 -9.50 -19.05 6.94
CA ALA A 44 -9.94 -20.40 7.32
C ALA A 44 -10.14 -21.37 6.14
N LEU A 45 -10.09 -20.89 4.88
CA LEU A 45 -10.23 -21.69 3.66
C LEU A 45 -8.89 -22.08 3.03
N GLY A 46 -7.76 -21.79 3.70
CA GLY A 46 -6.44 -22.22 3.26
C GLY A 46 -5.82 -21.39 2.14
N THR A 47 -6.27 -20.14 1.96
CA THR A 47 -5.67 -19.17 1.03
C THR A 47 -5.41 -17.86 1.75
N VAL A 48 -4.53 -17.02 1.20
CA VAL A 48 -4.32 -15.65 1.72
C VAL A 48 -5.67 -14.94 1.90
N HIS A 49 -5.87 -14.33 3.07
CA HIS A 49 -7.09 -13.62 3.40
C HIS A 49 -7.27 -12.43 2.45
N GLY A 50 -8.49 -12.21 1.93
CA GLY A 50 -8.77 -11.12 1.00
C GLY A 50 -8.41 -9.74 1.57
N GLY A 51 -8.54 -9.55 2.88
CA GLY A 51 -8.11 -8.35 3.60
C GLY A 51 -6.60 -8.09 3.56
N VAL A 52 -5.75 -9.13 3.49
CA VAL A 52 -4.29 -8.96 3.32
C VAL A 52 -4.00 -8.42 1.92
N LEU A 53 -4.60 -9.02 0.89
CA LEU A 53 -4.48 -8.55 -0.49
C LEU A 53 -5.08 -7.16 -0.69
N ALA A 54 -6.18 -6.84 -0.01
CA ALA A 54 -6.76 -5.51 -0.02
C ALA A 54 -5.86 -4.46 0.65
N THR A 55 -5.17 -4.85 1.73
CA THR A 55 -4.20 -3.97 2.39
C THR A 55 -2.97 -3.74 1.50
N LEU A 56 -2.47 -4.78 0.85
CA LEU A 56 -1.41 -4.66 -0.18
C LEU A 56 -1.83 -3.70 -1.30
N ALA A 57 -3.06 -3.85 -1.81
CA ALA A 57 -3.60 -2.96 -2.84
C ALA A 57 -3.75 -1.51 -2.36
N ASP A 58 -4.31 -1.28 -1.18
CA ASP A 58 -4.49 0.08 -0.63
C ASP A 58 -3.16 0.80 -0.43
N ASN A 59 -2.10 0.09 -0.02
CA ASN A 59 -0.75 0.64 0.05
C ASN A 59 -0.25 1.12 -1.33
N ALA A 60 -0.38 0.28 -2.37
CA ALA A 60 0.03 0.65 -3.73
C ALA A 60 -0.82 1.80 -4.31
N LEU A 61 -2.13 1.78 -4.08
CA LEU A 61 -3.06 2.81 -4.55
C LEU A 61 -2.78 4.17 -3.88
N GLY A 62 -2.70 4.17 -2.55
CA GLY A 62 -2.48 5.38 -1.76
C GLY A 62 -1.10 5.98 -1.98
N ALA A 63 -0.05 5.14 -2.06
CA ALA A 63 1.29 5.62 -2.35
C ALA A 63 1.42 6.20 -3.77
N ALA A 64 0.74 5.62 -4.77
CA ALA A 64 0.70 6.18 -6.11
C ALA A 64 0.07 7.58 -6.11
N VAL A 65 -1.00 7.80 -5.35
CA VAL A 65 -1.60 9.14 -5.14
C VAL A 65 -0.60 10.06 -4.44
N TYR A 66 -0.07 9.63 -3.30
CA TYR A 66 0.82 10.42 -2.45
C TYR A 66 2.10 10.86 -3.17
N SER A 67 2.64 10.03 -4.05
CA SER A 67 3.86 10.32 -4.83
C SER A 67 3.74 11.58 -5.72
N ARG A 68 2.52 12.04 -6.01
CA ARG A 68 2.25 13.25 -6.81
C ARG A 68 1.75 14.44 -5.99
N LEU A 69 1.56 14.28 -4.68
CA LEU A 69 1.05 15.36 -3.84
C LEU A 69 2.17 16.34 -3.45
N PRO A 70 1.88 17.66 -3.43
CA PRO A 70 2.82 18.64 -2.90
C PRO A 70 3.12 18.38 -1.41
N ALA A 71 4.31 18.81 -0.97
CA ALA A 71 4.64 18.81 0.45
C ALA A 71 3.58 19.56 1.28
N GLY A 72 3.31 19.08 2.50
CA GLY A 72 2.26 19.64 3.36
C GLY A 72 0.84 19.22 2.97
N THR A 73 0.68 18.34 1.98
CA THR A 73 -0.61 17.76 1.60
C THR A 73 -0.69 16.31 2.08
N GLY A 74 -1.85 15.93 2.61
CA GLY A 74 -2.19 14.58 3.02
C GLY A 74 -3.38 14.07 2.20
N TYR A 75 -3.65 12.78 2.36
CA TYR A 75 -4.84 12.16 1.83
C TYR A 75 -5.41 11.15 2.82
N THR A 76 -6.67 10.79 2.61
CA THR A 76 -7.27 9.61 3.23
C THR A 76 -7.98 8.81 2.15
N THR A 77 -7.84 7.49 2.21
CA THR A 77 -8.65 6.57 1.41
C THR A 77 -10.12 6.72 1.82
N GLN A 78 -11.01 6.95 0.85
CA GLN A 78 -12.47 7.02 1.09
C GLN A 78 -13.14 5.66 0.86
N GLY A 79 -12.60 4.89 -0.06
CA GLY A 79 -13.05 3.54 -0.35
C GLY A 79 -12.06 2.81 -1.24
N VAL A 80 -12.01 1.50 -1.09
CA VAL A 80 -11.24 0.59 -1.95
C VAL A 80 -12.19 -0.48 -2.44
N ASN A 81 -12.20 -0.72 -3.75
CA ASN A 81 -12.84 -1.88 -4.32
C ASN A 81 -11.76 -2.83 -4.83
N VAL A 82 -11.79 -4.09 -4.39
CA VAL A 82 -10.87 -5.14 -4.83
C VAL A 82 -11.68 -6.28 -5.42
N THR A 83 -11.29 -6.72 -6.61
CA THR A 83 -11.83 -7.91 -7.26
C THR A 83 -10.77 -8.99 -7.25
N PHE A 84 -11.05 -10.11 -6.59
CA PHE A 84 -10.17 -11.27 -6.50
C PHE A 84 -10.47 -12.24 -7.64
N LEU A 85 -9.46 -12.57 -8.43
CA LEU A 85 -9.61 -13.40 -9.63
C LEU A 85 -9.04 -14.81 -9.43
N ARG A 86 -8.01 -14.95 -8.59
CA ARG A 86 -7.33 -16.22 -8.33
C ARG A 86 -6.96 -16.32 -6.84
N PRO A 87 -7.01 -17.52 -6.26
CA PRO A 87 -6.51 -17.73 -4.90
C PRO A 87 -4.99 -17.49 -4.87
N VAL A 88 -4.52 -16.99 -3.73
CA VAL A 88 -3.08 -16.82 -3.45
C VAL A 88 -2.73 -17.74 -2.29
N THR A 89 -1.64 -18.48 -2.44
CA THR A 89 -1.10 -19.44 -1.47
C THR A 89 0.41 -19.23 -1.32
N VAL A 90 1.04 -19.88 -0.33
CA VAL A 90 2.50 -19.95 -0.18
C VAL A 90 3.17 -20.46 -1.46
N ASP A 91 2.54 -21.39 -2.17
CA ASP A 91 3.03 -21.93 -3.45
C ASP A 91 2.95 -20.93 -4.62
N THR A 92 2.15 -19.86 -4.47
CA THR A 92 2.13 -18.77 -5.47
C THR A 92 3.49 -18.06 -5.53
N GLY A 93 4.26 -18.11 -4.44
CA GLY A 93 5.49 -17.35 -4.30
C GLY A 93 5.23 -15.84 -4.22
N ARG A 94 6.28 -15.05 -4.43
CA ARG A 94 6.21 -13.59 -4.33
C ARG A 94 5.17 -13.02 -5.32
N ILE A 95 4.34 -12.11 -4.82
CA ILE A 95 3.36 -11.38 -5.60
C ILE A 95 3.72 -9.90 -5.63
N ARG A 96 3.35 -9.23 -6.71
CA ARG A 96 3.64 -7.82 -6.98
C ARG A 96 2.34 -7.05 -7.18
N CYS A 97 2.16 -5.98 -6.43
CA CYS A 97 1.06 -5.05 -6.55
C CYS A 97 1.53 -3.71 -7.12
N GLU A 98 1.09 -3.38 -8.33
CA GLU A 98 1.41 -2.12 -8.98
C GLU A 98 0.19 -1.19 -8.95
N GLY A 99 0.36 -0.03 -8.33
CA GLY A 99 -0.63 1.04 -8.25
C GLY A 99 -0.28 2.21 -9.18
N THR A 100 -1.29 2.78 -9.84
CA THR A 100 -1.17 3.94 -10.74
C THR A 100 -2.25 4.97 -10.43
N ALA A 101 -1.84 6.22 -10.21
CA ALA A 101 -2.75 7.35 -10.05
C ALA A 101 -3.28 7.83 -11.40
N LEU A 102 -4.57 7.62 -11.64
CA LEU A 102 -5.24 8.02 -12.89
C LEU A 102 -5.69 9.47 -12.87
N HIS A 103 -6.08 9.99 -11.71
CA HIS A 103 -6.54 11.36 -11.55
C HIS A 103 -6.08 11.93 -10.21
N ILE A 104 -5.51 13.14 -10.23
CA ILE A 104 -5.17 13.91 -9.03
C ILE A 104 -5.79 15.29 -9.19
N GLY A 105 -6.85 15.56 -8.43
CA GLY A 105 -7.51 16.86 -8.35
C GLY A 105 -7.11 17.61 -7.08
N ARG A 106 -7.79 18.73 -6.82
CA ARG A 106 -7.54 19.55 -5.62
C ARG A 106 -8.04 18.91 -4.32
N ARG A 107 -9.14 18.16 -4.39
CA ARG A 107 -9.84 17.58 -3.22
C ARG A 107 -9.99 16.08 -3.28
N THR A 108 -9.83 15.49 -4.46
CA THR A 108 -10.02 14.07 -4.68
C THR A 108 -8.95 13.52 -5.61
N ALA A 109 -8.65 12.25 -5.47
CA ALA A 109 -7.80 11.48 -6.38
C ALA A 109 -8.42 10.12 -6.66
N TYR A 110 -8.04 9.53 -7.78
CA TYR A 110 -8.43 8.19 -8.18
C TYR A 110 -7.21 7.42 -8.66
N ALA A 111 -7.11 6.16 -8.25
CA ALA A 111 -6.02 5.27 -8.62
C ALA A 111 -6.53 3.84 -8.86
N THR A 112 -5.77 3.08 -9.64
CA THR A 112 -5.99 1.66 -9.93
C THR A 112 -4.78 0.86 -9.54
N ALA A 113 -4.97 -0.41 -9.18
CA ALA A 113 -3.87 -1.32 -8.92
C ALA A 113 -4.14 -2.71 -9.48
N THR A 114 -3.07 -3.44 -9.79
CA THR A 114 -3.12 -4.85 -10.17
C THR A 114 -2.19 -5.65 -9.29
N ILE A 115 -2.60 -6.86 -8.90
CA ILE A 115 -1.77 -7.82 -8.17
C ILE A 115 -1.45 -8.97 -9.13
N THR A 116 -0.17 -9.28 -9.30
CA THR A 116 0.32 -10.31 -10.22
C THR A 116 1.30 -11.26 -9.54
N ASP A 117 1.38 -12.51 -10.00
CA ASP A 117 2.49 -13.40 -9.65
C ASP A 117 3.73 -13.11 -10.52
N LEU A 118 4.87 -13.76 -10.23
CA LEU A 118 6.11 -13.60 -10.99
C LEU A 118 6.01 -14.07 -12.46
N THR A 119 4.98 -14.82 -12.83
CA THR A 119 4.72 -15.25 -14.21
C THR A 119 3.84 -14.25 -14.97
N GLY A 120 3.41 -13.17 -14.31
CA GLY A 120 2.55 -12.13 -14.88
C GLY A 120 1.06 -12.48 -14.84
N ARG A 121 0.64 -13.54 -14.14
CA ARG A 121 -0.79 -13.87 -14.03
C ARG A 121 -1.46 -12.89 -13.08
N LEU A 122 -2.60 -12.34 -13.52
CA LEU A 122 -3.40 -11.42 -12.71
C LEU A 122 -4.13 -12.15 -11.58
N LEU A 123 -3.84 -11.80 -10.34
CA LEU A 123 -4.42 -12.41 -9.14
C LEU A 123 -5.61 -11.60 -8.63
N ALA A 124 -5.50 -10.27 -8.68
CA ALA A 124 -6.56 -9.34 -8.31
C ALA A 124 -6.36 -7.99 -9.02
N HIS A 125 -7.43 -7.18 -9.06
CA HIS A 125 -7.32 -5.76 -9.39
C HIS A 125 -8.09 -4.92 -8.37
N ALA A 126 -7.70 -3.66 -8.23
CA ALA A 126 -8.28 -2.76 -7.26
C ALA A 126 -8.40 -1.34 -7.78
N THR A 127 -9.31 -0.58 -7.18
CA THR A 127 -9.49 0.85 -7.43
C THR A 127 -9.73 1.58 -6.11
N THR A 128 -9.38 2.87 -6.06
CA THR A 128 -9.70 3.73 -4.90
C THR A 128 -10.10 5.13 -5.32
N SER A 129 -10.91 5.77 -4.46
CA SER A 129 -10.94 7.23 -4.36
C SER A 129 -10.32 7.70 -3.04
N CYS A 130 -9.55 8.78 -3.13
CA CYS A 130 -8.96 9.44 -1.97
C CYS A 130 -9.50 10.85 -1.82
N GLN A 131 -9.63 11.32 -0.58
CA GLN A 131 -9.83 12.74 -0.28
C GLN A 131 -8.46 13.37 0.02
N ILE A 132 -8.19 14.52 -0.58
CA ILE A 132 -6.96 15.30 -0.43
C ILE A 132 -7.22 16.50 0.47
N PHE A 133 -6.31 16.77 1.40
CA PHE A 133 -6.43 17.87 2.36
C PHE A 133 -5.07 18.42 2.79
N PRO A 134 -4.97 19.71 3.17
CA PRO A 134 -3.76 20.25 3.75
C PRO A 134 -3.48 19.64 5.13
N ILE A 135 -2.23 19.32 5.44
CA ILE A 135 -1.83 18.85 6.77
C ILE A 135 -1.47 20.06 7.63
N GLY A 136 -2.22 20.27 8.72
CA GLY A 136 -1.92 21.31 9.70
C GLY A 136 -0.68 20.98 10.55
N GLY A 137 -0.06 21.99 11.16
CA GLY A 137 1.19 21.84 11.94
C GLY A 137 1.11 20.81 13.08
N HIS A 138 -0.04 20.74 13.77
CA HIS A 138 -0.24 19.77 14.85
C HIS A 138 -0.31 18.31 14.35
N GLN A 139 -0.77 18.11 13.12
CA GLN A 139 -0.86 16.79 12.49
C GLN A 139 0.50 16.36 11.93
N LEU A 140 1.27 17.28 11.35
CA LEU A 140 2.67 17.03 10.96
C LEU A 140 3.53 16.60 12.16
N ALA A 141 3.40 17.27 13.30
CA ALA A 141 4.15 16.92 14.51
C ALA A 141 3.86 15.48 14.98
N ARG A 142 2.60 15.04 14.92
CA ARG A 142 2.20 13.67 15.29
C ARG A 142 2.76 12.63 14.32
N ILE A 143 2.74 12.89 13.01
CA ILE A 143 3.29 11.98 12.00
C ILE A 143 4.80 11.79 12.21
N SER A 144 5.53 12.89 12.44
CA SER A 144 6.98 12.83 12.68
C SER A 144 7.33 12.08 13.97
N GLN A 145 6.57 12.30 15.05
CA GLN A 145 6.76 11.57 16.31
C GLN A 145 6.49 10.07 16.15
N HIS A 146 5.49 9.68 15.36
CA HIS A 146 5.20 8.27 15.10
C HIS A 146 6.30 7.62 14.25
N ALA A 147 6.75 8.27 13.17
CA ALA A 147 7.82 7.77 12.32
C ALA A 147 9.14 7.55 13.08
N ALA A 148 9.42 8.37 14.09
CA ALA A 148 10.63 8.27 14.91
C ALA A 148 10.57 7.17 15.98
N ARG A 149 9.37 6.71 16.39
CA ARG A 149 9.22 5.80 17.52
C ARG A 149 9.53 4.35 17.21
N GLY A 150 9.65 3.94 15.94
CA GLY A 150 9.94 2.56 15.55
C GLY A 150 8.94 1.60 16.17
N THR A 151 7.81 1.36 15.50
CA THR A 151 6.80 0.43 16.04
C THR A 151 7.27 -1.00 15.86
N ASP A 152 7.91 -1.55 16.88
CA ASP A 152 8.06 -3.00 17.02
C ASP A 152 6.67 -3.60 17.26
N PRO A 153 6.14 -4.43 16.34
CA PRO A 153 4.83 -5.06 16.52
C PRO A 153 4.84 -6.13 17.62
N THR A 154 6.00 -6.41 18.23
CA THR A 154 6.19 -7.41 19.29
C THR A 154 6.44 -6.82 20.69
N ALA A 155 6.41 -5.50 20.85
CA ALA A 155 6.58 -4.80 22.13
C ALA A 155 5.25 -4.53 22.87
#